data_AF-A0A2A5FS32-F1
#
_entry.id   AF-A0A2A5FS32-F1
#
_cell.length_a   1.000
_cell.length_b   1.000
_cell.length_c   1.000
_cell.angle_alpha   90.00
_cell.angle_beta   90.00
_cell.angle_gamma   90.00
#
_symmetry.space_group_name_H-M   'P 1'
#
loop_
_entity.id
_entity.type
_entity.pdbx_description
1 polymer ?
#
loop_
_entity_poly.entity_id
_entity_poly.type
_entity_poly.pdbx_seq_one_letter_code
_entity_poly.pdbx_strand_id
1 'polypeptide(L)'
;MPQGTITFINDFQDGGKILPDSGPPEITFRHNIPGTGLNVGSCVTYELDANGVAINLLSCSVVTCDITIDTDTSGNQIVPEGKTLCVVNGATLTGNIKTDGGNIIVKEGSTVTGNLKVDKGDTGTLGSITIEGASTVGGNVKIDESSAITVNGSTVSGNVKADETQDVKMDNNNVNGNVKVDDCNNVSVTGNTIGGNLKIDDTTGSCDSSSTPNNVTGNVDGCP
;
A
#
# COMPACT_ATOMS: atom_id res chain seq x y z
N MET A 1 -1.77 -9.76 4.36
CA MET A 1 -2.24 -10.04 5.73
C MET A 1 -2.49 -8.71 6.43
N PRO A 2 -3.55 -8.58 7.23
CA PRO A 2 -3.76 -7.43 8.12
C PRO A 2 -2.50 -7.11 8.93
N GLN A 3 -2.21 -5.83 9.10
CA GLN A 3 -1.10 -5.32 9.91
C GLN A 3 -1.63 -4.46 11.05
N GLY A 4 -0.80 -4.31 12.07
CA GLY A 4 -1.06 -3.43 13.18
C GLY A 4 0.13 -3.35 14.12
N THR A 5 0.01 -2.46 15.10
CA THR A 5 1.03 -2.24 16.10
C THR A 5 0.59 -2.84 17.43
N ILE A 6 1.47 -3.60 18.09
CA ILE A 6 1.21 -4.06 19.46
C ILE A 6 1.13 -2.84 20.38
N THR A 7 -0.04 -2.58 20.97
CA THR A 7 -0.24 -1.47 21.91
C THR A 7 -0.14 -1.89 23.37
N PHE A 8 -0.34 -3.18 23.65
CA PHE A 8 -0.29 -3.73 25.00
C PHE A 8 0.08 -5.22 24.96
N ILE A 9 0.93 -5.64 25.91
CA ILE A 9 1.24 -7.05 26.18
C ILE A 9 0.90 -7.32 27.65
N ASN A 10 0.14 -8.39 27.89
CA ASN A 10 -0.13 -8.92 29.20
C ASN A 10 0.86 -10.06 29.49
N ASP A 11 1.93 -9.71 30.21
CA ASP A 11 3.02 -10.63 30.59
C ASP A 11 2.54 -11.84 31.43
N PHE A 12 1.31 -11.81 31.97
CA PHE A 12 0.78 -12.86 32.83
C PHE A 12 -0.17 -13.84 32.10
N GLN A 13 -0.60 -13.54 30.88
CA GLN A 13 -1.67 -14.30 30.18
C GLN A 13 -1.36 -14.58 28.71
N ASP A 14 -0.11 -14.38 28.26
CA ASP A 14 0.35 -14.59 26.87
C ASP A 14 -0.58 -13.95 25.83
N GLY A 15 -1.07 -12.75 26.09
CA GLY A 15 -2.02 -12.06 25.21
C GLY A 15 -1.80 -10.56 25.24
N GLY A 16 -2.58 -9.83 24.46
CA GLY A 16 -2.41 -8.39 24.38
C GLY A 16 -3.37 -7.74 23.42
N LYS A 17 -3.00 -6.53 22.98
CA LYS A 17 -3.78 -5.74 22.04
C LYS A 17 -2.93 -5.28 20.86
N ILE A 18 -3.57 -5.25 19.71
CA ILE A 18 -3.05 -4.68 18.47
C ILE A 18 -3.98 -3.53 18.09
N LEU A 19 -3.40 -2.37 17.74
CA LEU A 19 -4.11 -1.35 16.99
C LEU A 19 -3.93 -1.65 15.49
N PRO A 20 -5.01 -1.99 14.76
CA PRO A 20 -4.92 -2.21 13.32
C PRO A 20 -4.46 -0.96 12.58
N ASP A 21 -3.69 -1.12 11.50
CA ASP A 21 -3.29 0.01 10.65
C ASP A 21 -4.47 0.65 9.91
N SER A 22 -5.58 -0.09 9.76
CA SER A 22 -6.87 0.43 9.31
C SER A 22 -7.54 1.37 10.32
N GLY A 23 -6.98 1.52 11.52
CA GLY A 23 -7.51 2.33 12.61
C GLY A 23 -8.26 1.53 13.68
N PRO A 24 -8.81 2.21 14.70
CA PRO A 24 -9.52 1.60 15.81
C PRO A 24 -10.80 0.84 15.37
N PRO A 25 -11.30 -0.12 16.18
CA PRO A 25 -10.88 -0.41 17.56
C PRO A 25 -9.65 -1.32 17.67
N GLU A 26 -8.99 -1.30 18.83
CA GLU A 26 -7.96 -2.29 19.16
C GLU A 26 -8.55 -3.70 19.17
N ILE A 27 -7.82 -4.66 18.61
CA ILE A 27 -8.17 -6.08 18.61
C ILE A 27 -7.32 -6.83 19.62
N THR A 28 -7.90 -7.83 20.27
CA THR A 28 -7.17 -8.70 21.18
C THR A 28 -6.47 -9.81 20.41
N PHE A 29 -5.27 -10.19 20.84
CA PHE A 29 -4.67 -11.48 20.48
C PHE A 29 -4.56 -12.36 21.71
N ARG A 30 -4.72 -13.67 21.50
CA ARG A 30 -4.55 -14.70 22.53
C ARG A 30 -3.43 -15.62 22.08
N HIS A 31 -2.44 -15.81 22.94
CA HIS A 31 -1.36 -16.77 22.77
C HIS A 31 -0.48 -16.53 21.53
N ASN A 32 0.60 -15.74 21.69
CA ASN A 32 1.77 -15.80 20.80
C ASN A 32 2.94 -14.96 21.34
N ILE A 33 4.18 -15.41 21.56
CA ILE A 33 4.82 -16.69 21.94
C ILE A 33 6.12 -16.25 22.65
N PRO A 34 6.47 -16.78 23.82
CA PRO A 34 7.80 -16.58 24.39
C PRO A 34 8.88 -16.92 23.35
N GLY A 35 9.74 -15.95 23.00
CA GLY A 35 10.87 -16.16 22.06
C GLY A 35 10.71 -15.53 20.67
N THR A 36 9.64 -14.79 20.38
CA THR A 36 9.47 -14.06 19.10
C THR A 36 10.17 -12.69 19.06
N GLY A 37 10.52 -12.13 20.22
CA GLY A 37 11.13 -10.79 20.31
C GLY A 37 10.16 -9.63 20.04
N LEU A 38 8.84 -9.90 20.01
CA LEU A 38 7.80 -8.89 19.87
C LEU A 38 7.63 -8.10 21.17
N ASN A 39 7.52 -6.78 21.06
CA ASN A 39 7.35 -5.84 22.16
C ASN A 39 6.18 -4.89 21.88
N VAL A 40 5.74 -4.13 22.89
CA VAL A 40 4.87 -2.96 22.63
C VAL A 40 5.58 -2.04 21.63
N GLY A 41 4.87 -1.65 20.57
CA GLY A 41 5.39 -0.90 19.44
C GLY A 41 5.88 -1.76 18.27
N SER A 42 5.97 -3.09 18.40
CA SER A 42 6.29 -3.95 17.27
C SER A 42 5.15 -3.95 16.24
N CYS A 43 5.52 -3.80 14.97
CA CYS A 43 4.65 -4.11 13.84
C CYS A 43 4.43 -5.63 13.81
N VAL A 44 3.18 -6.05 13.66
CA VAL A 44 2.82 -7.45 13.42
C VAL A 44 1.84 -7.61 12.27
N THR A 45 2.04 -8.66 11.46
CA THR A 45 0.96 -9.21 10.63
C THR A 45 0.18 -10.24 11.44
N TYR A 46 -1.13 -10.32 11.23
CA TYR A 46 -1.99 -11.27 11.92
C TYR A 46 -3.13 -11.76 11.01
N GLU A 47 -3.74 -12.88 11.41
CA GLU A 47 -5.01 -13.37 10.89
C GLU A 47 -6.10 -13.17 11.96
N LEU A 48 -7.37 -13.10 11.56
CA LEU A 48 -8.49 -13.04 12.50
C LEU A 48 -9.18 -14.40 12.57
N ASP A 49 -9.40 -14.90 13.78
CA ASP A 49 -10.24 -16.07 14.01
C ASP A 49 -11.75 -15.74 13.83
N ALA A 50 -12.61 -16.76 13.97
CA ALA A 50 -14.07 -16.60 13.84
C ALA A 50 -14.69 -15.63 14.88
N ASN A 51 -13.95 -15.25 15.92
CA ASN A 51 -14.38 -14.33 16.97
C ASN A 51 -13.74 -12.93 16.84
N GLY A 52 -12.98 -12.67 15.79
CA GLY A 52 -12.27 -11.40 15.58
C GLY A 52 -11.03 -11.24 16.46
N VAL A 53 -10.47 -12.34 16.97
CA VAL A 53 -9.22 -12.35 17.74
C VAL A 53 -8.04 -12.53 16.78
N ALA A 54 -6.99 -11.72 16.96
CA ALA A 54 -5.76 -11.84 16.20
C ALA A 54 -4.99 -13.12 16.59
N ILE A 55 -4.62 -13.89 15.57
CA ILE A 55 -3.84 -15.14 15.65
C ILE A 55 -2.70 -15.10 14.62
N ASN A 56 -1.76 -16.03 14.72
CA ASN A 56 -0.62 -16.16 13.79
C ASN A 56 0.22 -14.87 13.66
N LEU A 57 0.50 -14.21 14.80
CA LEU A 57 1.29 -12.98 14.83
C LEU A 57 2.71 -13.25 14.36
N LEU A 58 3.15 -12.52 13.34
CA LEU A 58 4.53 -12.49 12.86
C LEU A 58 5.02 -11.05 12.88
N SER A 59 6.30 -10.84 13.20
CA SER A 59 6.90 -9.51 13.10
C SER A 59 6.83 -9.01 11.66
N CYS A 60 6.50 -7.72 11.50
CA CYS A 60 6.70 -7.00 10.25
C CYS A 60 7.71 -5.87 10.46
N SER A 61 8.25 -5.39 9.35
CA SER A 61 8.99 -4.14 9.34
C SER A 61 8.00 -3.00 9.61
N VAL A 62 8.19 -2.28 10.73
CA VAL A 62 7.46 -1.04 10.97
C VAL A 62 7.80 -0.11 9.80
N VAL A 63 6.79 0.31 9.07
CA VAL A 63 6.93 1.41 8.11
C VAL A 63 7.19 2.67 8.92
N THR A 64 8.43 3.14 8.93
CA THR A 64 8.80 4.41 9.55
C THR A 64 8.77 5.51 8.50
N CYS A 65 7.96 6.54 8.74
CA CYS A 65 7.96 7.75 7.93
C CYS A 65 9.18 8.61 8.30
N ASP A 66 10.08 8.83 7.35
CA ASP A 66 11.17 9.82 7.51
C ASP A 66 10.65 11.25 7.34
N ILE A 67 9.61 11.41 6.52
CA ILE A 67 8.92 12.66 6.24
C ILE A 67 7.43 12.42 6.48
N THR A 68 6.80 13.27 7.29
CA THR A 68 5.36 13.14 7.61
C THR A 68 4.63 14.42 7.22
N ILE A 69 3.53 14.24 6.49
CA ILE A 69 2.54 15.27 6.18
C ILE A 69 1.25 14.84 6.87
N ASP A 70 0.97 15.44 8.02
CA ASP A 70 -0.20 15.17 8.88
C ASP A 70 -1.16 16.35 8.96
N THR A 71 -0.89 17.42 8.21
CA THR A 71 -1.72 18.61 8.05
C THR A 71 -1.65 19.10 6.61
N ASP A 72 -2.66 19.88 6.20
CA ASP A 72 -2.76 20.40 4.84
C ASP A 72 -1.50 21.17 4.43
N THR A 73 -0.86 20.71 3.36
CA THR A 73 0.44 21.19 2.90
C THR A 73 0.37 21.48 1.41
N SER A 74 1.06 22.52 0.96
CA SER A 74 1.17 22.84 -0.47
C SER A 74 2.62 22.78 -0.94
N GLY A 75 2.80 22.44 -2.21
CA GLY A 75 4.12 22.33 -2.84
C GLY A 75 4.49 20.89 -3.19
N ASN A 76 5.34 20.76 -4.20
CA ASN A 76 5.83 19.46 -4.63
C ASN A 76 6.83 18.89 -3.60
N GLN A 77 6.80 17.58 -3.42
CA GLN A 77 7.69 16.86 -2.54
C GLN A 77 8.68 16.03 -3.35
N ILE A 78 9.93 16.04 -2.91
CA ILE A 78 10.98 15.13 -3.39
C ILE A 78 11.40 14.27 -2.21
N VAL A 79 11.16 12.97 -2.30
CA VAL A 79 11.60 12.03 -1.27
C VAL A 79 13.03 11.61 -1.61
N PRO A 80 13.98 11.68 -0.67
CA PRO A 80 15.33 11.18 -0.91
C PRO A 80 15.35 9.65 -1.08
N GLU A 81 16.37 9.14 -1.76
CA GLU A 81 16.59 7.70 -1.92
C GLU A 81 16.63 6.97 -0.57
N GLY A 82 15.97 5.82 -0.48
CA GLY A 82 15.86 5.02 0.75
C GLY A 82 15.03 5.66 1.86
N LYS A 83 14.40 6.82 1.62
CA LYS A 83 13.53 7.50 2.58
C LYS A 83 12.06 7.28 2.28
N THR A 84 11.25 7.40 3.32
CA THR A 84 9.80 7.21 3.24
C THR A 84 9.07 8.52 3.57
N LEU A 85 8.19 8.95 2.67
CA LEU A 85 7.25 10.04 2.91
C LEU A 85 5.85 9.49 3.12
N CYS A 86 5.20 9.91 4.21
CA CYS A 86 3.83 9.56 4.53
C CYS A 86 2.90 10.77 4.52
N VAL A 87 1.75 10.65 3.87
CA VAL A 87 0.61 11.56 3.99
C VAL A 87 -0.48 10.85 4.78
N VAL A 88 -0.81 11.39 5.96
CA VAL A 88 -1.56 10.69 7.03
C VAL A 88 -2.56 11.61 7.71
N ASN A 89 -3.38 11.07 8.63
CA ASN A 89 -4.37 11.82 9.42
C ASN A 89 -5.37 12.64 8.59
N GLY A 90 -5.72 12.17 7.39
CA GLY A 90 -6.64 12.87 6.49
C GLY A 90 -6.07 14.16 5.88
N ALA A 91 -4.75 14.36 5.94
CA ALA A 91 -4.12 15.55 5.40
C ALA A 91 -4.25 15.65 3.88
N THR A 92 -4.33 16.88 3.38
CA THR A 92 -4.28 17.17 1.94
C THR A 92 -2.94 17.74 1.53
N LEU A 93 -2.22 17.04 0.65
CA LEU A 93 -1.10 17.58 -0.10
C LEU A 93 -1.56 18.18 -1.43
N THR A 94 -1.41 19.49 -1.56
CA THR A 94 -1.57 20.21 -2.82
C THR A 94 -0.24 20.28 -3.57
N GLY A 95 0.06 19.21 -4.32
CA GLY A 95 1.31 19.07 -5.06
C GLY A 95 1.53 17.65 -5.58
N ASN A 96 2.66 17.46 -6.26
CA ASN A 96 3.13 16.15 -6.70
C ASN A 96 4.14 15.59 -5.70
N ILE A 97 4.28 14.26 -5.66
CA ILE A 97 5.36 13.59 -4.94
C ILE A 97 6.21 12.82 -5.96
N LYS A 98 7.52 13.06 -5.98
CA LYS A 98 8.49 12.31 -6.78
C LYS A 98 9.57 11.73 -5.88
N THR A 99 10.07 10.56 -6.23
CA THR A 99 11.27 9.99 -5.62
C THR A 99 12.01 9.09 -6.59
N ASP A 100 13.32 9.02 -6.39
CA ASP A 100 14.21 8.07 -7.05
C ASP A 100 14.71 7.11 -5.95
N GLY A 101 14.15 5.89 -5.89
CA GLY A 101 14.47 4.86 -4.91
C GLY A 101 13.95 5.08 -3.48
N GLY A 102 12.96 5.95 -3.29
CA GLY A 102 12.28 6.17 -2.01
C GLY A 102 10.85 5.61 -1.99
N ASN A 103 10.20 5.72 -0.84
CA ASN A 103 8.86 5.18 -0.61
C ASN A 103 7.83 6.30 -0.41
N ILE A 104 6.64 6.12 -0.98
CA ILE A 104 5.51 7.04 -0.83
C ILE A 104 4.35 6.28 -0.21
N ILE A 105 3.77 6.83 0.86
CA ILE A 105 2.63 6.23 1.56
C ILE A 105 1.54 7.27 1.73
N VAL A 106 0.34 6.96 1.24
CA VAL A 106 -0.85 7.79 1.40
C VAL A 106 -1.91 6.92 2.07
N LYS A 107 -2.23 7.22 3.34
CA LYS A 107 -3.17 6.42 4.13
C LYS A 107 -4.08 7.26 5.00
N GLU A 108 -4.99 6.61 5.72
CA GLU A 108 -5.87 7.24 6.72
C GLU A 108 -6.77 8.36 6.12
N GLY A 109 -7.35 8.10 4.94
CA GLY A 109 -8.25 9.02 4.25
C GLY A 109 -7.56 10.26 3.68
N SER A 110 -6.23 10.24 3.55
CA SER A 110 -5.45 11.38 3.09
C SER A 110 -5.60 11.62 1.59
N THR A 111 -5.29 12.83 1.16
CA THR A 111 -5.42 13.24 -0.24
C THR A 111 -4.11 13.81 -0.78
N VAL A 112 -3.68 13.32 -1.95
CA VAL A 112 -2.66 13.98 -2.77
C VAL A 112 -3.33 14.46 -4.05
N THR A 113 -3.42 15.77 -4.25
CA THR A 113 -4.14 16.31 -5.43
C THR A 113 -3.37 16.15 -6.75
N GLY A 114 -2.04 15.99 -6.68
CA GLY A 114 -1.17 15.82 -7.84
C GLY A 114 -0.82 14.36 -8.16
N ASN A 115 0.28 14.18 -8.88
CA ASN A 115 0.78 12.88 -9.31
C ASN A 115 1.73 12.27 -8.28
N LEU A 116 1.81 10.95 -8.26
CA LEU A 116 2.83 10.19 -7.55
C LEU A 116 3.78 9.55 -8.57
N LYS A 117 5.09 9.72 -8.37
CA LYS A 117 6.11 9.09 -9.21
C LYS A 117 7.22 8.47 -8.38
N VAL A 118 7.48 7.18 -8.61
CA VAL A 118 8.66 6.49 -8.11
C VAL A 118 9.43 5.95 -9.32
N ASP A 119 10.71 6.32 -9.41
CA ASP A 119 11.67 5.67 -10.30
C ASP A 119 12.73 4.96 -9.44
N LYS A 120 13.59 4.13 -10.05
CA LYS A 120 14.77 3.56 -9.37
C LYS A 120 15.76 4.62 -8.89
N GLY A 121 16.36 4.38 -7.73
CA GLY A 121 17.38 5.24 -7.15
C GLY A 121 18.75 5.10 -7.82
N ASP A 122 19.60 6.11 -7.67
CA ASP A 122 20.93 6.17 -8.29
C ASP A 122 21.84 5.03 -7.81
N THR A 123 21.64 4.54 -6.58
CA THR A 123 22.41 3.41 -6.03
C THR A 123 21.78 2.05 -6.33
N GLY A 124 20.72 2.03 -7.15
CA GLY A 124 19.93 0.84 -7.44
C GLY A 124 18.88 0.53 -6.38
N THR A 125 18.62 1.45 -5.44
CA THR A 125 17.55 1.28 -4.46
C THR A 125 16.20 1.27 -5.15
N LEU A 126 15.38 0.28 -4.82
CA LEU A 126 14.04 0.15 -5.36
C LEU A 126 13.04 0.83 -4.42
N GLY A 127 12.29 1.78 -4.97
CA GLY A 127 11.24 2.49 -4.23
C GLY A 127 9.91 1.75 -4.24
N SER A 128 8.90 2.31 -3.56
CA SER A 128 7.54 1.77 -3.55
C SER A 128 6.46 2.84 -3.40
N ILE A 129 5.22 2.50 -3.79
CA ILE A 129 4.02 3.30 -3.54
C ILE A 129 2.99 2.46 -2.78
N THR A 130 2.47 2.99 -1.67
CA THR A 130 1.32 2.42 -0.95
C THR A 130 0.22 3.46 -0.83
N ILE A 131 -0.98 3.14 -1.31
CA ILE A 131 -2.19 3.97 -1.20
C ILE A 131 -3.29 3.11 -0.58
N GLU A 132 -3.74 3.49 0.62
CA GLU A 132 -4.73 2.70 1.36
C GLU A 132 -5.62 3.55 2.27
N GLY A 133 -6.51 2.91 3.02
CA GLY A 133 -7.33 3.59 4.02
C GLY A 133 -8.31 4.61 3.43
N ALA A 134 -8.94 4.29 2.29
CA ALA A 134 -9.87 5.18 1.59
C ALA A 134 -9.23 6.53 1.15
N SER A 135 -7.95 6.50 0.81
CA SER A 135 -7.20 7.68 0.37
C SER A 135 -7.48 8.05 -1.09
N THR A 136 -7.12 9.27 -1.48
CA THR A 136 -7.32 9.79 -2.84
C THR A 136 -6.03 10.34 -3.44
N VAL A 137 -5.75 9.92 -4.69
CA VAL A 137 -4.77 10.57 -5.56
C VAL A 137 -5.50 11.24 -6.72
N GLY A 138 -5.37 12.56 -6.84
CA GLY A 138 -6.01 13.37 -7.88
C GLY A 138 -5.34 13.27 -9.25
N GLY A 139 -4.05 12.93 -9.28
CA GLY A 139 -3.28 12.75 -10.51
C GLY A 139 -3.08 11.30 -10.92
N ASN A 140 -2.05 11.09 -11.74
CA ASN A 140 -1.57 9.76 -12.14
C ASN A 140 -0.64 9.18 -11.08
N VAL A 141 -0.60 7.86 -11.03
CA VAL A 141 0.37 7.08 -10.24
C VAL A 141 1.27 6.36 -11.23
N LYS A 142 2.57 6.67 -11.22
CA LYS A 142 3.57 6.01 -12.04
C LYS A 142 4.65 5.40 -11.16
N ILE A 143 4.95 4.13 -11.38
CA ILE A 143 6.09 3.44 -10.79
C ILE A 143 6.90 2.76 -11.89
N ASP A 144 8.23 2.83 -11.79
CA ASP A 144 9.18 2.40 -12.82
C ASP A 144 10.41 1.79 -12.14
N GLU A 145 10.88 0.63 -12.60
CA GLU A 145 12.05 -0.09 -12.06
C GLU A 145 12.08 -0.14 -10.51
N SER A 146 11.03 -0.69 -9.90
CA SER A 146 10.76 -0.51 -8.47
C SER A 146 10.36 -1.78 -7.74
N SER A 147 10.25 -1.71 -6.41
CA SER A 147 9.94 -2.86 -5.58
C SER A 147 8.45 -3.19 -5.64
N ALA A 148 7.58 -2.24 -5.30
CA ALA A 148 6.15 -2.54 -5.24
C ALA A 148 5.24 -1.32 -5.42
N ILE A 149 4.05 -1.58 -5.96
CA ILE A 149 2.90 -0.69 -5.86
C ILE A 149 1.74 -1.44 -5.21
N THR A 150 1.18 -0.86 -4.14
CA THR A 150 -0.03 -1.33 -3.47
C THR A 150 -1.07 -0.22 -3.49
N VAL A 151 -2.23 -0.50 -4.08
CA VAL A 151 -3.41 0.37 -4.02
C VAL A 151 -4.56 -0.46 -3.48
N ASN A 152 -5.14 -0.07 -2.33
CA ASN A 152 -6.19 -0.86 -1.69
C ASN A 152 -7.33 0.04 -1.20
N GLY A 153 -8.55 -0.25 -1.66
CA GLY A 153 -9.76 0.44 -1.21
C GLY A 153 -9.71 1.95 -1.40
N SER A 154 -9.04 2.44 -2.45
CA SER A 154 -8.70 3.85 -2.64
C SER A 154 -9.12 4.40 -4.01
N THR A 155 -9.04 5.72 -4.18
CA THR A 155 -9.38 6.38 -5.45
C THR A 155 -8.16 6.97 -6.14
N VAL A 156 -8.01 6.68 -7.44
CA VAL A 156 -7.04 7.33 -8.32
C VAL A 156 -7.80 8.00 -9.47
N SER A 157 -7.75 9.33 -9.53
CA SER A 157 -8.47 10.09 -10.56
C SER A 157 -7.77 10.08 -11.93
N GLY A 158 -6.47 9.76 -11.96
CA GLY A 158 -5.70 9.58 -13.19
C GLY A 158 -5.52 8.12 -13.59
N ASN A 159 -4.44 7.86 -14.31
CA ASN A 159 -4.01 6.52 -14.70
C ASN A 159 -3.08 5.92 -13.63
N VAL A 160 -3.03 4.59 -13.57
CA VAL A 160 -2.01 3.84 -12.84
C VAL A 160 -1.12 3.13 -13.87
N LYS A 161 0.19 3.39 -13.83
CA LYS A 161 1.18 2.70 -14.66
C LYS A 161 2.26 2.09 -13.76
N ALA A 162 2.44 0.78 -13.87
CA ALA A 162 3.58 0.06 -13.35
C ALA A 162 4.41 -0.51 -14.51
N ASP A 163 5.73 -0.33 -14.43
CA ASP A 163 6.70 -0.76 -15.43
C ASP A 163 7.90 -1.35 -14.67
N GLU A 164 8.43 -2.49 -15.11
CA GLU A 164 9.62 -3.13 -14.52
C GLU A 164 9.56 -3.24 -12.98
N THR A 165 8.37 -3.59 -12.44
CA THR A 165 8.10 -3.56 -10.98
C THR A 165 7.95 -4.99 -10.44
N GLN A 166 8.55 -5.27 -9.27
CA GLN A 166 8.50 -6.63 -8.72
C GLN A 166 7.07 -7.04 -8.34
N ASP A 167 6.38 -6.23 -7.53
CA ASP A 167 5.05 -6.57 -7.04
C ASP A 167 4.01 -5.47 -7.35
N VAL A 168 2.93 -5.84 -8.02
CA VAL A 168 1.78 -4.97 -8.29
C VAL A 168 0.56 -5.55 -7.62
N LYS A 169 -0.02 -4.78 -6.70
CA LYS A 169 -1.24 -5.15 -6.00
C LYS A 169 -2.26 -4.00 -6.05
N MET A 170 -3.40 -4.26 -6.66
CA MET A 170 -4.51 -3.32 -6.77
C MET A 170 -5.81 -4.02 -6.42
N ASP A 171 -6.34 -3.75 -5.22
CA ASP A 171 -7.57 -4.38 -4.74
C ASP A 171 -8.66 -3.36 -4.39
N ASN A 172 -9.88 -3.58 -4.90
CA ASN A 172 -11.08 -2.80 -4.54
C ASN A 172 -10.96 -1.28 -4.74
N ASN A 173 -10.26 -0.84 -5.79
CA ASN A 173 -10.05 0.58 -6.05
C ASN A 173 -11.03 1.15 -7.06
N ASN A 174 -11.15 2.48 -7.06
CA ASN A 174 -11.76 3.23 -8.16
C ASN A 174 -10.67 3.99 -8.93
N VAL A 175 -10.42 3.58 -10.17
CA VAL A 175 -9.46 4.21 -11.07
C VAL A 175 -10.22 4.84 -12.23
N ASN A 176 -10.26 6.17 -12.30
CA ASN A 176 -10.99 6.86 -13.37
C ASN A 176 -10.29 6.74 -14.74
N GLY A 177 -8.97 6.55 -14.74
CA GLY A 177 -8.16 6.36 -15.95
C GLY A 177 -7.94 4.89 -16.33
N ASN A 178 -6.83 4.64 -17.00
CA ASN A 178 -6.36 3.31 -17.37
C ASN A 178 -5.49 2.70 -16.27
N VAL A 179 -5.44 1.38 -16.23
CA VAL A 179 -4.44 0.61 -15.50
C VAL A 179 -3.56 -0.10 -16.53
N LYS A 180 -2.26 0.20 -16.52
CA LYS A 180 -1.26 -0.51 -17.33
C LYS A 180 -0.19 -1.10 -16.41
N VAL A 181 0.04 -2.39 -16.55
CA VAL A 181 1.11 -3.15 -15.89
C VAL A 181 1.95 -3.79 -16.98
N ASP A 182 3.26 -3.62 -16.92
CA ASP A 182 4.20 -4.05 -17.96
C ASP A 182 5.50 -4.54 -17.31
N ASP A 183 6.08 -5.63 -17.82
CA ASP A 183 7.32 -6.26 -17.34
C ASP A 183 7.40 -6.43 -15.81
N CYS A 184 6.33 -6.96 -15.19
CA CYS A 184 6.25 -7.12 -13.73
C CYS A 184 6.40 -8.59 -13.30
N ASN A 185 6.82 -8.83 -12.06
CA ASN A 185 6.96 -10.22 -11.57
C ASN A 185 5.61 -10.74 -11.05
N ASN A 186 5.10 -10.21 -9.95
CA ASN A 186 3.80 -10.62 -9.41
C ASN A 186 2.76 -9.52 -9.60
N VAL A 187 1.60 -9.88 -10.15
CA VAL A 187 0.50 -8.96 -10.44
C VAL A 187 -0.80 -9.50 -9.86
N SER A 188 -1.46 -8.70 -9.03
CA SER A 188 -2.80 -8.94 -8.53
C SER A 188 -3.63 -7.68 -8.75
N VAL A 189 -4.56 -7.70 -9.70
CA VAL A 189 -5.47 -6.58 -9.98
C VAL A 189 -6.89 -7.11 -9.85
N THR A 190 -7.52 -6.93 -8.70
CA THR A 190 -8.80 -7.59 -8.37
C THR A 190 -9.83 -6.63 -7.77
N GLY A 191 -11.11 -6.84 -8.09
CA GLY A 191 -12.22 -6.07 -7.53
C GLY A 191 -12.23 -4.57 -7.84
N ASN A 192 -11.47 -4.10 -8.84
CA ASN A 192 -11.38 -2.67 -9.16
C ASN A 192 -12.50 -2.22 -10.09
N THR A 193 -12.90 -0.95 -9.97
CA THR A 193 -13.64 -0.23 -11.02
C THR A 193 -12.66 0.62 -11.82
N ILE A 194 -12.59 0.39 -13.12
CA ILE A 194 -11.65 1.05 -14.03
C ILE A 194 -12.44 1.75 -15.13
N GLY A 195 -12.35 3.08 -15.17
CA GLY A 195 -13.02 3.93 -16.15
C GLY A 195 -12.41 3.85 -17.55
N GLY A 196 -11.13 3.49 -17.65
CA GLY A 196 -10.41 3.27 -18.89
C GLY A 196 -10.24 1.78 -19.24
N ASN A 197 -9.07 1.47 -19.79
CA ASN A 197 -8.65 0.11 -20.12
C ASN A 197 -7.85 -0.52 -18.98
N LEU A 198 -7.88 -1.84 -18.91
CA LEU A 198 -6.96 -2.65 -18.12
C LEU A 198 -6.04 -3.40 -19.08
N LYS A 199 -4.73 -3.19 -18.94
CA LYS A 199 -3.71 -3.91 -19.70
C LYS A 199 -2.62 -4.45 -18.77
N ILE A 200 -2.36 -5.75 -18.84
CA ILE A 200 -1.31 -6.45 -18.12
C ILE A 200 -0.49 -7.22 -19.17
N ASP A 201 0.73 -6.75 -19.39
CA ASP A 201 1.67 -7.33 -20.35
C ASP A 201 2.92 -7.87 -19.63
N ASP A 202 3.60 -8.83 -20.26
CA ASP A 202 4.94 -9.29 -19.90
C ASP A 202 5.14 -9.63 -18.41
N THR A 203 4.15 -10.27 -17.78
CA THR A 203 4.26 -10.74 -16.39
C THR A 203 5.02 -12.06 -16.32
N THR A 204 6.07 -12.11 -15.50
CA THR A 204 6.98 -13.27 -15.40
C THR A 204 6.70 -14.22 -14.23
N GLY A 205 6.02 -13.73 -13.19
CA GLY A 205 5.64 -14.49 -12.00
C GLY A 205 4.14 -14.76 -11.94
N SER A 206 3.54 -14.64 -10.74
CA SER A 206 2.11 -14.89 -10.56
C SER A 206 1.27 -13.76 -11.14
N CYS A 207 0.22 -14.07 -11.88
CA CYS A 207 -0.74 -13.09 -12.36
C CYS A 207 -2.17 -13.50 -11.98
N ASP A 208 -2.87 -12.66 -11.21
CA ASP A 208 -4.30 -12.78 -10.95
C ASP A 208 -5.04 -11.48 -11.29
N SER A 209 -6.02 -11.59 -12.18
CA SER A 209 -6.98 -10.53 -12.48
C SER A 209 -8.43 -11.04 -12.49
N SER A 210 -8.67 -12.22 -11.90
CA SER A 210 -9.83 -13.07 -12.16
C SER A 210 -10.62 -13.47 -10.92
N SER A 211 -9.98 -13.59 -9.75
CA SER A 211 -10.61 -14.14 -8.53
C SER A 211 -11.71 -13.26 -7.95
N THR A 212 -11.59 -11.94 -8.07
CA THR A 212 -12.69 -10.98 -7.97
C THR A 212 -12.65 -10.08 -9.20
N PRO A 213 -13.62 -10.17 -10.13
CA PRO A 213 -13.47 -9.56 -11.44
C PRO A 213 -13.49 -8.03 -11.36
N ASN A 214 -12.61 -7.40 -12.13
CA ASN A 214 -12.61 -5.96 -12.31
C ASN A 214 -13.82 -5.53 -13.18
N ASN A 215 -14.42 -4.39 -12.82
CA ASN A 215 -15.41 -3.71 -13.65
C ASN A 215 -14.71 -2.68 -14.52
N VAL A 216 -14.41 -3.04 -15.77
CA VAL A 216 -13.65 -2.21 -16.71
C VAL A 216 -14.58 -1.68 -17.80
N THR A 217 -14.57 -0.37 -18.01
CA THR A 217 -15.42 0.28 -19.03
C THR A 217 -14.83 0.14 -20.45
N GLY A 218 -13.50 0.16 -20.56
CA GLY A 218 -12.77 -0.03 -21.80
C GLY A 218 -12.44 -1.50 -22.10
N ASN A 219 -11.33 -1.70 -22.79
CA ASN A 219 -10.83 -3.03 -23.12
C ASN A 219 -10.12 -3.67 -21.91
N VAL A 220 -10.21 -5.00 -21.86
CA VAL A 220 -9.46 -5.83 -20.92
C VAL A 220 -8.49 -6.68 -21.71
N ASP A 221 -7.21 -6.47 -21.44
CA ASP A 221 -6.08 -7.31 -21.84
C ASP A 221 -5.41 -7.74 -20.53
N GLY A 222 -6.02 -8.75 -19.89
CA GLY A 222 -5.70 -9.15 -18.52
C GLY A 222 -4.50 -10.11 -18.44
N CYS A 223 -4.38 -10.80 -17.31
CA CYS A 223 -3.34 -11.82 -17.14
C CYS A 223 -3.35 -12.84 -18.30
N PRO A 224 -2.16 -13.19 -18.87
CA PRO A 224 -2.04 -14.18 -19.92
C PRO A 224 -2.41 -15.60 -19.47
#